data_AF-A0A235GCE3-F1
#
_entry.id   AF-A0A235GCE3-F1
#
_cell.length_a   1.000
_cell.length_b   1.000
_cell.length_c   1.000
_cell.angle_alpha   90.00
_cell.angle_beta   90.00
_cell.angle_gamma   90.00
#
_symmetry.space_group_name_H-M   'P 1'
#
loop_
_entity.id
_entity.type
_entity.pdbx_description
1 polymer ?
#
loop_
_entity_poly.entity_id
_entity_poly.type
_entity_poly.pdbx_seq_one_letter_code
_entity_poly.pdbx_strand_id
1 'polypeptide(L)'
;MAYEQDRGSIQLPFQIARKGYDRDEVRNYFERFDAELRVTAADRDAAASQARDLAKQLDDARDDIDDLRKDVDRLSVPPTTAEGMSDRISRMLRLASDEASEVRAKADADAAEMTSIAEQDGVRLRSHYETLIAELEDRRNAMETMHEQTMLQARTEAARIVEAAQAERDRLAAESEAKRTQIREDFDISMSERRAKVVAAVNDLEASSKAEAERRLTDATREAQRRLQAATDQSERKIAHAKELAEELRVLRGRILAQLLGIRGQLDSVPAMLASVNRESELLDAPSAPAAPAAPTYDEDEYNEPNSTDEELDDRDDAEETNTAEIDTRAVEQRAQSRN
;
A
#
# COMPACT_ATOMS: atom_id res chain seq x y z
N MET A 1 -68.32 12.48 -121.98
CA MET A 1 -67.59 11.26 -121.56
C MET A 1 -68.45 10.63 -120.48
N ALA A 2 -69.22 9.57 -120.74
CA ALA A 2 -68.84 8.30 -121.36
C ALA A 2 -67.89 7.48 -120.47
N TYR A 3 -68.42 7.06 -119.32
CA TYR A 3 -67.97 5.86 -118.63
C TYR A 3 -69.03 4.78 -118.83
N GLU A 4 -68.93 4.08 -119.95
CA GLU A 4 -69.57 2.78 -120.12
C GLU A 4 -68.84 1.76 -119.24
N GLN A 5 -69.04 1.88 -117.92
CA GLN A 5 -68.60 0.85 -116.99
C GLN A 5 -69.53 -0.36 -117.14
N ASP A 6 -69.07 -1.23 -118.03
CA ASP A 6 -69.19 -2.68 -117.98
C ASP A 6 -70.36 -3.18 -117.13
N ARG A 7 -71.49 -3.49 -117.80
CA ARG A 7 -72.52 -4.37 -117.22
C ARG A 7 -72.05 -5.82 -117.23
N GLY A 8 -70.83 -6.05 -116.75
CA GLY A 8 -70.30 -7.36 -116.40
C GLY A 8 -71.34 -8.00 -115.51
N SER A 9 -71.76 -9.21 -115.89
CA SER A 9 -73.01 -9.81 -115.44
C SER A 9 -73.16 -9.68 -113.94
N ILE A 10 -74.11 -8.86 -113.47
CA ILE A 10 -74.41 -8.73 -112.05
C ILE A 10 -74.78 -10.12 -111.57
N GLN A 11 -73.85 -10.76 -110.86
CA GLN A 11 -74.08 -12.04 -110.21
C GLN A 11 -75.00 -11.76 -109.03
N LEU A 12 -76.29 -11.69 -109.34
CA LEU A 12 -77.36 -11.66 -108.37
C LEU A 12 -77.12 -12.83 -107.39
N PRO A 13 -77.14 -12.60 -106.08
CA PRO A 13 -76.73 -13.59 -105.08
C PRO A 13 -77.83 -14.63 -104.83
N PHE A 14 -78.37 -15.20 -105.92
CA PHE A 14 -79.53 -16.08 -105.93
C PHE A 14 -79.17 -17.42 -106.59
N GLN A 15 -79.46 -18.51 -105.89
CA GLN A 15 -79.40 -19.86 -106.42
C GLN A 15 -80.49 -20.07 -107.49
N ILE A 16 -80.24 -21.01 -108.40
CA ILE A 16 -81.19 -21.35 -109.48
C ILE A 16 -81.95 -22.63 -109.09
N ALA A 17 -83.19 -22.45 -108.67
CA ALA A 17 -84.17 -23.51 -108.51
C ALA A 17 -84.71 -24.00 -109.86
N ARG A 18 -85.44 -25.13 -109.85
CA ARG A 18 -85.85 -25.92 -111.03
C ARG A 18 -86.60 -25.15 -112.15
N LYS A 19 -87.09 -23.93 -111.90
CA LYS A 19 -87.70 -23.02 -112.89
C LYS A 19 -87.42 -21.52 -112.64
N GLY A 20 -86.27 -21.15 -112.06
CA GLY A 20 -85.89 -19.73 -111.88
C GLY A 20 -85.00 -19.50 -110.66
N TYR A 21 -84.73 -18.24 -110.33
CA TYR A 21 -84.06 -17.88 -109.08
C TYR A 21 -84.87 -18.31 -107.85
N ASP A 22 -84.19 -18.61 -106.75
CA ASP A 22 -84.87 -18.87 -105.49
C ASP A 22 -85.70 -17.65 -105.04
N ARG A 23 -86.96 -17.92 -104.68
CA ARG A 23 -87.97 -16.88 -104.50
C ARG A 23 -87.89 -16.19 -103.13
N ASP A 24 -87.21 -16.83 -102.18
CA ASP A 24 -87.02 -16.33 -100.83
C ASP A 24 -85.65 -15.67 -100.68
N GLU A 25 -84.60 -16.14 -101.37
CA GLU A 25 -83.33 -15.39 -101.51
C GLU A 25 -83.53 -14.04 -102.21
N VAL A 26 -84.30 -14.00 -103.31
CA VAL A 26 -84.67 -12.75 -104.01
C VAL A 26 -85.42 -11.80 -103.05
N ARG A 27 -86.34 -12.32 -102.26
CA ARG A 27 -87.11 -11.56 -101.28
C ARG A 27 -86.21 -10.96 -100.20
N ASN A 28 -85.39 -11.80 -99.56
CA ASN A 28 -84.47 -11.40 -98.50
C ASN A 28 -83.49 -10.32 -98.99
N TYR A 29 -83.04 -10.39 -100.24
CA TYR A 29 -82.19 -9.37 -100.84
C TYR A 29 -82.91 -8.04 -101.08
N PHE A 30 -84.15 -8.05 -101.61
CA PHE A 30 -84.91 -6.80 -101.76
C PHE A 30 -85.32 -6.21 -100.40
N GLU A 31 -85.70 -7.01 -99.41
CA GLU A 31 -86.01 -6.54 -98.05
C GLU A 31 -84.76 -5.95 -97.37
N ARG A 32 -83.58 -6.54 -97.60
CA ARG A 32 -82.29 -5.96 -97.17
C ARG A 32 -81.95 -4.66 -97.91
N PHE A 33 -82.13 -4.59 -99.23
CA PHE A 33 -81.84 -3.40 -100.02
C PHE A 33 -82.77 -2.23 -99.65
N ASP A 34 -84.06 -2.51 -99.42
CA ASP A 34 -85.02 -1.55 -98.87
C ASP A 34 -84.61 -1.05 -97.47
N ALA A 35 -84.01 -1.92 -96.63
CA ALA A 35 -83.48 -1.52 -95.33
C ALA A 35 -82.22 -0.64 -95.47
N GLU A 36 -81.27 -0.99 -96.33
CA GLU A 36 -80.07 -0.18 -96.63
C GLU A 36 -80.44 1.18 -97.25
N LEU A 37 -81.48 1.23 -98.09
CA LEU A 37 -82.01 2.48 -98.66
C LEU A 37 -82.75 3.34 -97.61
N ARG A 38 -83.47 2.73 -96.66
CA ARG A 38 -84.04 3.44 -95.50
C ARG A 38 -82.98 4.00 -94.57
N VAL A 39 -81.91 3.24 -94.28
CA VAL A 39 -80.78 3.70 -93.47
C VAL A 39 -80.09 4.89 -94.13
N THR A 40 -79.69 4.76 -95.41
CA THR A 40 -79.02 5.86 -96.12
C THR A 40 -79.91 7.10 -96.33
N ALA A 41 -81.24 6.93 -96.44
CA ALA A 41 -82.18 8.06 -96.41
C ALA A 41 -82.24 8.74 -95.03
N ALA A 42 -82.27 7.96 -93.94
CA ALA A 42 -82.22 8.49 -92.58
C ALA A 42 -80.90 9.19 -92.27
N ASP A 43 -79.76 8.63 -92.68
CA ASP A 43 -78.43 9.23 -92.55
C ASP A 43 -78.34 10.55 -93.32
N ARG A 44 -78.86 10.60 -94.55
CA ARG A 44 -78.96 11.83 -95.35
C ARG A 44 -79.80 12.89 -94.65
N ASP A 45 -80.95 12.51 -94.10
CA ASP A 45 -81.87 13.46 -93.49
C ASP A 45 -81.39 13.93 -92.10
N ALA A 46 -80.67 13.08 -91.36
CA ALA A 46 -79.93 13.46 -90.17
C ALA A 46 -78.77 14.44 -90.49
N ALA A 47 -77.95 14.15 -91.50
CA ALA A 47 -76.90 15.05 -91.97
C ALA A 47 -77.47 16.38 -92.49
N ALA A 48 -78.63 16.35 -93.16
CA ALA A 48 -79.35 17.55 -93.58
C ALA A 48 -79.97 18.33 -92.41
N SER A 49 -80.31 17.70 -91.28
CA SER A 49 -80.63 18.43 -90.04
C SER A 49 -79.38 19.11 -89.51
N GLN A 50 -78.31 18.34 -89.25
CA GLN A 50 -77.05 18.85 -88.70
C GLN A 50 -76.48 20.02 -89.52
N ALA A 51 -76.58 19.97 -90.86
CA ALA A 51 -76.17 21.06 -91.73
C ALA A 51 -77.02 22.34 -91.56
N ARG A 52 -78.33 22.23 -91.28
CA ARG A 52 -79.20 23.38 -90.95
C ARG A 52 -78.93 23.91 -89.55
N ASP A 53 -78.72 23.01 -88.58
CA ASP A 53 -78.44 23.35 -87.19
C ASP A 53 -77.09 24.10 -87.08
N LEU A 54 -76.06 23.64 -87.80
CA LEU A 54 -74.77 24.31 -87.93
C LEU A 54 -74.86 25.63 -88.72
N ALA A 55 -75.68 25.70 -89.77
CA ALA A 55 -75.91 26.96 -90.49
C ALA A 55 -76.56 28.01 -89.57
N LYS A 56 -77.54 27.62 -88.75
CA LYS A 56 -78.15 28.52 -87.76
C LYS A 56 -77.11 28.98 -86.73
N GLN A 57 -76.32 28.07 -86.16
CA GLN A 57 -75.25 28.46 -85.21
C GLN A 57 -74.22 29.40 -85.82
N LEU A 58 -73.92 29.25 -87.12
CA LEU A 58 -73.02 30.14 -87.85
C LEU A 58 -73.62 31.54 -88.04
N ASP A 59 -74.93 31.64 -88.30
CA ASP A 59 -75.63 32.92 -88.45
C ASP A 59 -75.88 33.60 -87.10
N ASP A 60 -76.33 32.86 -86.07
CA ASP A 60 -76.42 33.35 -84.68
C ASP A 60 -75.06 33.95 -84.24
N ALA A 61 -73.95 33.25 -84.49
CA ALA A 61 -72.61 33.72 -84.15
C ALA A 61 -72.07 34.86 -85.05
N ARG A 62 -72.65 35.08 -86.24
CA ARG A 62 -72.33 36.24 -87.10
C ARG A 62 -72.98 37.51 -86.56
N ASP A 63 -74.25 37.42 -86.16
CA ASP A 63 -74.97 38.54 -85.56
C ASP A 63 -74.31 38.97 -84.24
N ASP A 64 -73.92 38.02 -83.37
CA ASP A 64 -73.11 38.28 -82.17
C ASP A 64 -71.79 39.02 -82.50
N ILE A 65 -71.06 38.57 -83.53
CA ILE A 65 -69.80 39.20 -83.96
C ILE A 65 -70.01 40.63 -84.49
N ASP A 66 -71.08 40.86 -85.25
CA ASP A 66 -71.38 42.18 -85.80
C ASP A 66 -71.93 43.15 -84.75
N ASP A 67 -72.66 42.69 -83.73
CA ASP A 67 -73.01 43.52 -82.56
C ASP A 67 -71.78 43.83 -81.69
N LEU A 68 -70.90 42.85 -81.44
CA LEU A 68 -69.62 43.09 -80.76
C LEU A 68 -68.74 44.11 -81.52
N ARG A 69 -68.73 44.07 -82.86
CA ARG A 69 -68.05 45.06 -83.71
C ARG A 69 -68.63 46.46 -83.52
N LYS A 70 -69.96 46.62 -83.58
CA LYS A 70 -70.64 47.91 -83.35
C LYS A 70 -70.30 48.51 -81.97
N ASP A 71 -70.24 47.67 -80.94
CA ASP A 71 -69.87 48.10 -79.58
C ASP A 71 -68.38 48.47 -79.47
N VAL A 72 -67.47 47.73 -80.13
CA VAL A 72 -66.04 48.06 -80.22
C VAL A 72 -65.81 49.37 -80.99
N ASP A 73 -66.45 49.56 -82.14
CA ASP A 73 -66.35 50.81 -82.90
C ASP A 73 -66.81 52.00 -82.06
N ARG A 74 -67.95 51.88 -81.37
CA ARG A 74 -68.50 52.88 -80.42
C ARG A 74 -67.56 53.18 -79.24
N LEU A 75 -66.74 52.22 -78.81
CA LEU A 75 -65.76 52.39 -77.72
C LEU A 75 -64.38 52.87 -78.16
N SER A 76 -64.03 52.67 -79.44
CA SER A 76 -62.74 53.05 -80.03
C SER A 76 -62.65 54.55 -80.33
N VAL A 77 -63.77 55.16 -80.74
CA VAL A 77 -63.87 56.60 -81.00
C VAL A 77 -63.87 57.37 -79.67
N PRO A 78 -63.15 58.51 -79.53
CA PRO A 78 -63.22 59.34 -78.33
C PRO A 78 -64.67 59.75 -78.02
N PRO A 79 -65.17 59.54 -76.78
CA PRO A 79 -66.58 59.72 -76.47
C PRO A 79 -66.99 61.20 -76.51
N THR A 80 -67.76 61.57 -77.52
CA THR A 80 -68.30 62.92 -77.72
C THR A 80 -69.62 63.18 -76.98
N THR A 81 -70.16 62.16 -76.29
CA THR A 81 -71.43 62.25 -75.54
C THR A 81 -71.24 61.89 -74.06
N ALA A 82 -72.03 62.52 -73.19
CA ALA A 82 -71.96 62.30 -71.74
C ALA A 82 -72.30 60.85 -71.35
N GLU A 83 -73.26 60.24 -72.05
CA GLU A 83 -73.68 58.85 -71.84
C GLU A 83 -72.55 57.86 -72.18
N GLY A 84 -71.83 58.06 -73.30
CA GLY A 84 -70.67 57.24 -73.65
C GLY A 84 -69.49 57.39 -72.69
N MET A 85 -69.34 58.56 -72.05
CA MET A 85 -68.39 58.73 -70.95
C MET A 85 -68.83 57.97 -69.70
N SER A 86 -70.12 58.01 -69.33
CA SER A 86 -70.68 57.25 -68.21
C SER A 86 -70.56 55.73 -68.39
N ASP A 87 -70.86 55.20 -69.57
CA ASP A 87 -70.70 53.77 -69.90
C ASP A 87 -69.23 53.31 -69.81
N ARG A 88 -68.29 54.15 -70.25
CA ARG A 88 -66.86 53.83 -70.14
C ARG A 88 -66.38 53.86 -68.70
N ILE A 89 -66.87 54.80 -67.89
CA ILE A 89 -66.57 54.87 -66.45
C ILE A 89 -67.16 53.68 -65.70
N SER A 90 -68.39 53.25 -65.99
CA SER A 90 -69.00 52.09 -65.32
C SER A 90 -68.28 50.77 -65.67
N ARG A 91 -67.91 50.55 -66.94
CA ARG A 91 -67.08 49.41 -67.35
C ARG A 91 -65.68 49.46 -66.71
N MET A 92 -65.05 50.64 -66.59
CA MET A 92 -63.74 50.81 -65.95
C MET A 92 -63.77 50.61 -64.43
N LEU A 93 -64.82 51.09 -63.74
CA LEU A 93 -65.02 50.83 -62.31
C LEU A 93 -65.28 49.35 -62.03
N ARG A 94 -65.99 48.66 -62.92
CA ARG A 94 -66.18 47.21 -62.84
C ARG A 94 -64.84 46.48 -63.00
N LEU A 95 -64.08 46.79 -64.06
CA LEU A 95 -62.73 46.22 -64.26
C LEU A 95 -61.83 46.42 -63.04
N ALA A 96 -61.79 47.64 -62.48
CA ALA A 96 -61.00 47.94 -61.28
C ALA A 96 -61.52 47.24 -60.01
N SER A 97 -62.81 46.94 -59.92
CA SER A 97 -63.40 46.15 -58.83
C SER A 97 -63.08 44.66 -58.97
N ASP A 98 -63.08 44.15 -60.20
CA ASP A 98 -62.73 42.76 -60.51
C ASP A 98 -61.22 42.54 -60.27
N GLU A 99 -60.36 43.45 -60.76
CA GLU A 99 -58.90 43.48 -60.52
C GLU A 99 -58.57 43.63 -59.02
N ALA A 100 -59.24 44.53 -58.29
CA ALA A 100 -59.06 44.65 -56.84
C ALA A 100 -59.54 43.42 -56.06
N SER A 101 -60.45 42.62 -56.63
CA SER A 101 -60.87 41.34 -56.04
C SER A 101 -59.87 40.22 -56.33
N GLU A 102 -59.29 40.18 -57.54
CA GLU A 102 -58.19 39.28 -57.90
C GLU A 102 -56.93 39.54 -57.06
N VAL A 103 -56.53 40.81 -56.90
CA VAL A 103 -55.39 41.21 -56.07
C VAL A 103 -55.59 40.81 -54.60
N ARG A 104 -56.82 40.91 -54.07
CA ARG A 104 -57.15 40.42 -52.70
C ARG A 104 -57.10 38.90 -52.62
N ALA A 105 -57.79 38.19 -53.52
CA ALA A 105 -57.80 36.74 -53.53
C ALA A 105 -56.39 36.15 -53.66
N LYS A 106 -55.51 36.82 -54.43
CA LYS A 106 -54.09 36.48 -54.49
C LYS A 106 -53.36 36.78 -53.18
N ALA A 107 -53.50 37.97 -52.61
CA ALA A 107 -52.85 38.32 -51.35
C ALA A 107 -53.28 37.39 -50.19
N ASP A 108 -54.55 37.00 -50.15
CA ASP A 108 -55.09 36.03 -49.17
C ASP A 108 -54.52 34.62 -49.40
N ALA A 109 -54.32 34.20 -50.67
CA ALA A 109 -53.67 32.93 -51.01
C ALA A 109 -52.17 32.92 -50.67
N ASP A 110 -51.43 33.97 -51.07
CA ASP A 110 -50.00 34.16 -50.76
C ASP A 110 -49.78 34.18 -49.23
N ALA A 111 -50.70 34.80 -48.47
CA ALA A 111 -50.68 34.81 -47.00
C ALA A 111 -50.99 33.44 -46.39
N ALA A 112 -51.97 32.70 -46.93
CA ALA A 112 -52.30 31.35 -46.47
C ALA A 112 -51.15 30.36 -46.74
N GLU A 113 -50.46 30.47 -47.89
CA GLU A 113 -49.25 29.69 -48.18
C GLU A 113 -48.13 30.02 -47.17
N MET A 114 -47.86 31.31 -46.94
CA MET A 114 -46.86 31.76 -45.95
C MET A 114 -47.16 31.24 -44.53
N THR A 115 -48.42 31.29 -44.10
CA THR A 115 -48.84 30.73 -42.80
C THR A 115 -48.65 29.22 -42.75
N SER A 116 -49.07 28.50 -43.80
CA SER A 116 -48.91 27.04 -43.90
C SER A 116 -47.44 26.61 -43.83
N ILE A 117 -46.54 27.32 -44.52
CA ILE A 117 -45.09 27.07 -44.46
C ILE A 117 -44.56 27.32 -43.04
N ALA A 118 -44.91 28.45 -42.43
CA ALA A 118 -44.47 28.80 -41.07
C ALA A 118 -44.98 27.81 -40.00
N GLU A 119 -46.20 27.30 -40.14
CA GLU A 119 -46.75 26.25 -39.27
C GLU A 119 -46.03 24.91 -39.45
N GLN A 120 -45.78 24.50 -40.70
CA GLN A 120 -45.04 23.28 -41.02
C GLN A 120 -43.60 23.32 -40.47
N ASP A 121 -42.89 24.44 -40.65
CA ASP A 121 -41.55 24.61 -40.07
C ASP A 121 -41.58 24.70 -38.54
N GLY A 122 -42.63 25.31 -37.96
CA GLY A 122 -42.86 25.30 -36.52
C GLY A 122 -43.08 23.89 -35.96
N VAL A 123 -43.83 23.03 -36.66
CA VAL A 123 -43.98 21.60 -36.30
C VAL A 123 -42.64 20.87 -36.44
N ARG A 124 -41.97 21.00 -37.59
CA ARG A 124 -40.68 20.35 -37.90
C ARG A 124 -39.61 20.68 -36.85
N LEU A 125 -39.53 21.94 -36.43
CA LEU A 125 -38.57 22.41 -35.44
C LEU A 125 -38.91 21.91 -34.02
N ARG A 126 -40.20 21.89 -33.63
CA ARG A 126 -40.64 21.31 -32.34
C ARG A 126 -40.28 19.83 -32.26
N SER A 127 -40.69 19.02 -33.25
CA SER A 127 -40.41 17.58 -33.22
C SER A 127 -38.92 17.23 -33.32
N HIS A 128 -38.12 18.07 -33.98
CA HIS A 128 -36.66 17.93 -33.92
C HIS A 128 -36.10 18.17 -32.51
N TYR A 129 -36.56 19.23 -31.80
CA TYR A 129 -36.13 19.47 -30.43
C TYR A 129 -36.70 18.46 -29.42
N GLU A 130 -37.93 17.97 -29.60
CA GLU A 130 -38.51 16.89 -28.80
C GLU A 130 -37.65 15.61 -28.90
N THR A 131 -37.21 15.26 -30.11
CA THR A 131 -36.28 14.13 -30.34
C THR A 131 -34.92 14.39 -29.69
N LEU A 132 -34.33 15.58 -29.88
CA LEU A 132 -33.02 15.93 -29.31
C LEU A 132 -33.03 15.95 -27.78
N ILE A 133 -34.12 16.38 -27.15
CA ILE A 133 -34.29 16.34 -25.69
C ILE A 133 -34.34 14.89 -25.21
N ALA A 134 -35.14 14.03 -25.86
CA ALA A 134 -35.22 12.61 -25.52
C ALA A 134 -33.86 11.90 -25.66
N GLU A 135 -33.13 12.13 -26.76
CA GLU A 135 -31.77 11.60 -26.97
C GLU A 135 -30.77 12.06 -25.88
N LEU A 136 -30.89 13.30 -25.41
CA LEU A 136 -30.05 13.85 -24.34
C LEU A 136 -30.44 13.28 -22.96
N GLU A 137 -31.72 13.06 -22.69
CA GLU A 137 -32.20 12.42 -21.46
C GLU A 137 -31.79 10.94 -21.40
N ASP A 138 -32.01 10.17 -22.46
CA ASP A 138 -31.55 8.78 -22.57
C ASP A 138 -30.02 8.68 -22.40
N ARG A 139 -29.26 9.58 -23.06
CA ARG A 139 -27.81 9.63 -22.89
C ARG A 139 -27.40 10.00 -21.47
N ARG A 140 -28.11 10.91 -20.79
CA ARG A 140 -27.85 11.25 -19.39
C ARG A 140 -28.08 10.03 -18.50
N ASN A 141 -29.25 9.40 -18.62
CA ASN A 141 -29.66 8.25 -17.82
C ASN A 141 -28.71 7.05 -18.03
N ALA A 142 -28.24 6.83 -19.25
CA ALA A 142 -27.23 5.81 -19.56
C ALA A 142 -25.87 6.12 -18.90
N MET A 143 -25.37 7.36 -19.00
CA MET A 143 -24.11 7.76 -18.35
C MET A 143 -24.20 7.72 -16.82
N GLU A 144 -25.34 8.09 -16.25
CA GLU A 144 -25.64 8.04 -14.81
C GLU A 144 -25.64 6.59 -14.32
N THR A 145 -26.35 5.69 -15.01
CA THR A 145 -26.36 4.24 -14.74
C THR A 145 -24.96 3.62 -14.84
N MET A 146 -24.19 3.96 -15.89
CA MET A 146 -22.81 3.48 -16.05
C MET A 146 -21.88 4.02 -14.96
N HIS A 147 -22.06 5.27 -14.53
CA HIS A 147 -21.31 5.87 -13.44
C HIS A 147 -21.61 5.19 -12.10
N GLU A 148 -22.88 4.96 -11.76
CA GLU A 148 -23.28 4.24 -10.55
C GLU A 148 -22.70 2.81 -10.52
N GLN A 149 -22.81 2.07 -11.62
CA GLN A 149 -22.22 0.73 -11.74
C GLN A 149 -20.71 0.75 -11.56
N THR A 150 -20.00 1.68 -12.22
CA THR A 150 -18.54 1.83 -12.11
C THR A 150 -18.13 2.19 -10.67
N MET A 151 -18.84 3.12 -10.03
CA MET A 151 -18.58 3.53 -8.65
C MET A 151 -18.90 2.43 -7.63
N LEU A 152 -19.93 1.61 -7.87
CA LEU A 152 -20.26 0.44 -7.05
C LEU A 152 -19.17 -0.64 -7.17
N GLN A 153 -18.74 -0.95 -8.39
CA GLN A 153 -17.64 -1.89 -8.64
C GLN A 153 -16.33 -1.41 -8.00
N ALA A 154 -15.96 -0.13 -8.19
CA ALA A 154 -14.77 0.45 -7.59
C ALA A 154 -14.80 0.45 -6.05
N ARG A 155 -15.96 0.73 -5.43
CA ARG A 155 -16.14 0.64 -3.96
C ARG A 155 -16.03 -0.80 -3.46
N THR A 156 -16.63 -1.77 -4.17
CA THR A 156 -16.58 -3.19 -3.83
C THR A 156 -15.16 -3.74 -3.91
N GLU A 157 -14.44 -3.41 -4.99
CA GLU A 157 -13.04 -3.82 -5.19
C GLU A 157 -12.10 -3.15 -4.18
N ALA A 158 -12.29 -1.86 -3.89
CA ALA A 158 -11.53 -1.18 -2.84
C ALA A 158 -11.76 -1.81 -1.45
N ALA A 159 -13.01 -2.16 -1.12
CA ALA A 159 -13.32 -2.86 0.13
C ALA A 159 -12.62 -4.23 0.20
N ARG A 160 -12.69 -5.02 -0.89
CA ARG A 160 -12.02 -6.33 -1.01
C ARG A 160 -10.50 -6.23 -0.85
N ILE A 161 -9.87 -5.20 -1.42
CA ILE A 161 -8.43 -4.94 -1.29
C ILE A 161 -8.08 -4.55 0.15
N VAL A 162 -8.88 -3.69 0.79
CA VAL A 162 -8.66 -3.28 2.19
C VAL A 162 -8.82 -4.46 3.15
N GLU A 163 -9.85 -5.29 2.97
CA GLU A 163 -10.09 -6.50 3.76
C GLU A 163 -8.94 -7.51 3.63
N ALA A 164 -8.50 -7.80 2.39
CA ALA A 164 -7.36 -8.68 2.15
C ALA A 164 -6.05 -8.14 2.74
N ALA A 165 -5.80 -6.83 2.66
CA ALA A 165 -4.63 -6.20 3.25
C ALA A 165 -4.66 -6.20 4.79
N GLN A 166 -5.85 -6.06 5.40
CA GLN A 166 -6.01 -6.20 6.85
C GLN A 166 -5.79 -7.66 7.31
N ALA A 167 -6.36 -8.64 6.60
CA ALA A 167 -6.19 -10.05 6.92
C ALA A 167 -4.71 -10.49 6.86
N GLU A 168 -3.97 -10.10 5.82
CA GLU A 168 -2.55 -10.44 5.71
C GLU A 168 -1.68 -9.66 6.72
N ARG A 169 -2.01 -8.39 7.03
CA ARG A 169 -1.38 -7.63 8.13
C ARG A 169 -1.54 -8.37 9.47
N ASP A 170 -2.76 -8.81 9.78
CA ASP A 170 -3.07 -9.41 11.08
C ASP A 170 -2.48 -10.83 11.21
N ARG A 171 -2.43 -11.57 10.10
CA ARG A 171 -1.66 -12.82 9.98
C ARG A 171 -0.16 -12.60 10.23
N LEU A 172 0.46 -11.61 9.57
CA LEU A 172 1.89 -11.29 9.74
C LEU A 172 2.19 -10.78 11.17
N ALA A 173 1.26 -10.05 11.80
CA ALA A 173 1.36 -9.64 13.19
C ALA A 173 1.32 -10.86 14.14
N ALA A 174 0.37 -11.78 13.94
CA ALA A 174 0.27 -13.02 14.72
C ALA A 174 1.51 -13.92 14.55
N GLU A 175 2.01 -14.10 13.32
CA GLU A 175 3.24 -14.85 13.06
C GLU A 175 4.47 -14.19 13.71
N SER A 176 4.53 -12.85 13.71
CA SER A 176 5.60 -12.10 14.37
C SER A 176 5.57 -12.23 15.89
N GLU A 177 4.39 -12.17 16.52
CA GLU A 177 4.28 -12.32 17.98
C GLU A 177 4.50 -13.77 18.43
N ALA A 178 4.08 -14.76 17.64
CA ALA A 178 4.42 -16.17 17.88
C ALA A 178 5.95 -16.37 17.88
N LYS A 179 6.65 -15.82 16.88
CA LYS A 179 8.13 -15.85 16.81
C LYS A 179 8.80 -15.13 17.98
N ARG A 180 8.31 -13.95 18.39
CA ARG A 180 8.82 -13.24 19.57
C ARG A 180 8.63 -14.05 20.85
N THR A 181 7.49 -14.74 20.97
CA THR A 181 7.15 -15.56 22.14
C THR A 181 8.06 -16.78 22.20
N GLN A 182 8.21 -17.53 21.10
CA GLN A 182 9.14 -18.65 21.01
C GLN A 182 10.59 -18.22 21.34
N ILE A 183 11.09 -17.14 20.74
CA ILE A 183 12.45 -16.64 21.01
C ILE A 183 12.64 -16.24 22.48
N ARG A 184 11.59 -15.71 23.13
CA ARG A 184 11.60 -15.38 24.57
C ARG A 184 11.65 -16.65 25.42
N GLU A 185 10.84 -17.66 25.10
CA GLU A 185 10.83 -18.96 25.79
C GLU A 185 12.17 -19.70 25.65
N ASP A 186 12.71 -19.80 24.43
CA ASP A 186 14.03 -20.39 24.16
C ASP A 186 15.16 -19.65 24.90
N PHE A 187 15.09 -18.31 24.98
CA PHE A 187 16.05 -17.49 25.73
C PHE A 187 15.92 -17.68 27.24
N ASP A 188 14.71 -17.67 27.80
CA ASP A 188 14.47 -17.85 29.23
C ASP A 188 14.87 -19.27 29.68
N ILE A 189 14.58 -20.31 28.88
CA ILE A 189 15.06 -21.68 29.10
C ILE A 189 16.60 -21.72 29.11
N SER A 190 17.25 -21.27 28.04
CA SER A 190 18.72 -21.35 27.93
C SER A 190 19.45 -20.49 28.97
N MET A 191 18.89 -19.35 29.36
CA MET A 191 19.41 -18.53 30.46
C MET A 191 19.13 -19.11 31.84
N SER A 192 18.01 -19.80 32.05
CA SER A 192 17.76 -20.53 33.30
C SER A 192 18.74 -21.70 33.47
N GLU A 193 19.01 -22.47 32.40
CA GLU A 193 20.04 -23.50 32.38
C GLU A 193 21.43 -22.92 32.67
N ARG A 194 21.79 -21.81 32.02
CA ARG A 194 23.09 -21.16 32.23
C ARG A 194 23.24 -20.66 33.67
N ARG A 195 22.19 -20.07 34.25
CA ARG A 195 22.17 -19.65 35.67
C ARG A 195 22.33 -20.87 36.59
N ALA A 196 21.60 -21.96 36.36
CA ALA A 196 21.71 -23.18 37.15
C ALA A 196 23.12 -23.80 37.08
N LYS A 197 23.72 -23.87 35.88
CA LYS A 197 25.10 -24.37 35.66
C LYS A 197 26.15 -23.49 36.38
N VAL A 198 25.99 -22.17 36.36
CA VAL A 198 26.88 -21.24 37.09
C VAL A 198 26.72 -21.37 38.60
N VAL A 199 25.47 -21.45 39.12
CA VAL A 199 25.21 -21.63 40.56
C VAL A 199 25.77 -22.96 41.06
N ALA A 200 25.62 -24.05 40.30
CA ALA A 200 26.24 -25.34 40.61
C ALA A 200 27.78 -25.22 40.70
N ALA A 201 28.43 -24.64 39.68
CA ALA A 201 29.88 -24.46 39.67
C ALA A 201 30.41 -23.58 40.82
N VAL A 202 29.65 -22.55 41.25
CA VAL A 202 29.97 -21.74 42.43
C VAL A 202 29.84 -22.56 43.71
N ASN A 203 28.76 -23.34 43.86
CA ASN A 203 28.57 -24.22 45.02
C ASN A 203 29.66 -25.30 45.12
N ASP A 204 30.07 -25.89 43.99
CA ASP A 204 31.14 -26.89 43.92
C ASP A 204 32.51 -26.27 44.26
N LEU A 205 32.77 -25.04 43.80
CA LEU A 205 33.97 -24.28 44.16
C LEU A 205 33.98 -23.90 45.65
N GLU A 206 32.86 -23.47 46.21
CA GLU A 206 32.74 -23.21 47.64
C GLU A 206 32.93 -24.50 48.47
N ALA A 207 32.31 -25.61 48.08
CA ALA A 207 32.41 -26.87 48.81
C ALA A 207 33.83 -27.45 48.77
N SER A 208 34.49 -27.42 47.61
CA SER A 208 35.89 -27.85 47.48
C SER A 208 36.84 -26.92 48.24
N SER A 209 36.67 -25.60 48.15
CA SER A 209 37.47 -24.62 48.91
C SER A 209 37.33 -24.80 50.42
N LYS A 210 36.11 -25.00 50.93
CA LYS A 210 35.84 -25.30 52.35
C LYS A 210 36.51 -26.61 52.77
N ALA A 211 36.34 -27.68 51.99
CA ALA A 211 36.97 -28.98 52.27
C ALA A 211 38.52 -28.92 52.22
N GLU A 212 39.12 -28.11 51.36
CA GLU A 212 40.57 -27.87 51.40
C GLU A 212 41.01 -27.05 52.61
N ALA A 213 40.24 -26.03 53.01
CA ALA A 213 40.52 -25.23 54.20
C ALA A 213 40.46 -26.11 55.47
N GLU A 214 39.46 -26.97 55.60
CA GLU A 214 39.33 -27.96 56.67
C GLU A 214 40.51 -28.95 56.70
N ARG A 215 40.96 -29.44 55.53
CA ARG A 215 42.18 -30.28 55.43
C ARG A 215 43.42 -29.51 55.91
N ARG A 216 43.65 -28.30 55.41
CA ARG A 216 44.78 -27.44 55.83
C ARG A 216 44.76 -27.17 57.34
N LEU A 217 43.59 -26.88 57.91
CA LEU A 217 43.42 -26.65 59.35
C LEU A 217 43.66 -27.91 60.19
N THR A 218 43.14 -29.07 59.78
CA THR A 218 43.32 -30.32 60.52
C THR A 218 44.76 -30.84 60.44
N ASP A 219 45.42 -30.68 59.29
CA ASP A 219 46.84 -31.03 59.12
C ASP A 219 47.76 -30.09 59.91
N ALA A 220 47.52 -28.76 59.85
CA ALA A 220 48.27 -27.79 60.65
C ALA A 220 48.06 -28.01 62.15
N THR A 221 46.85 -28.35 62.59
CA THR A 221 46.54 -28.67 63.99
C THR A 221 47.27 -29.93 64.45
N ARG A 222 47.29 -30.99 63.62
CA ARG A 222 48.00 -32.24 63.91
C ARG A 222 49.52 -32.04 64.00
N GLU A 223 50.07 -31.18 63.14
CA GLU A 223 51.49 -30.82 63.15
C GLU A 223 51.85 -29.92 64.36
N ALA A 224 50.99 -28.96 64.71
CA ALA A 224 51.14 -28.17 65.93
C ALA A 224 51.11 -29.05 67.20
N GLN A 225 50.18 -30.01 67.28
CA GLN A 225 50.10 -31.00 68.35
C GLN A 225 51.37 -31.87 68.43
N ARG A 226 51.90 -32.34 67.29
CA ARG A 226 53.17 -33.08 67.24
C ARG A 226 54.35 -32.25 67.76
N ARG A 227 54.45 -30.98 67.36
CA ARG A 227 55.51 -30.07 67.82
C ARG A 227 55.40 -29.76 69.31
N LEU A 228 54.19 -29.53 69.81
CA LEU A 228 53.92 -29.34 71.24
C LEU A 228 54.29 -30.60 72.03
N GLN A 229 53.91 -31.80 71.57
CA GLN A 229 54.29 -33.04 72.24
C GLN A 229 55.81 -33.23 72.23
N ALA A 230 56.49 -33.07 71.09
CA ALA A 230 57.93 -33.20 71.00
C ALA A 230 58.70 -32.18 71.87
N ALA A 231 58.18 -30.95 72.01
CA ALA A 231 58.72 -29.93 72.90
C ALA A 231 58.50 -30.29 74.38
N THR A 232 57.31 -30.81 74.74
CA THR A 232 57.01 -31.31 76.09
C THR A 232 57.91 -32.50 76.44
N ASP A 233 57.99 -33.51 75.59
CA ASP A 233 58.92 -34.64 75.69
C ASP A 233 60.38 -34.18 75.91
N GLN A 234 60.85 -33.19 75.14
CA GLN A 234 62.20 -32.66 75.28
C GLN A 234 62.37 -31.89 76.61
N SER A 235 61.35 -31.14 77.04
CA SER A 235 61.33 -30.42 78.31
C SER A 235 61.36 -31.39 79.49
N GLU A 236 60.53 -32.43 79.48
CA GLU A 236 60.49 -33.48 80.49
C GLU A 236 61.83 -34.24 80.57
N ARG A 237 62.45 -34.58 79.44
CA ARG A 237 63.80 -35.18 79.41
C ARG A 237 64.86 -34.25 80.00
N LYS A 238 64.82 -32.94 79.67
CA LYS A 238 65.72 -31.93 80.27
C LYS A 238 65.50 -31.80 81.78
N ILE A 239 64.25 -31.81 82.24
CA ILE A 239 63.88 -31.75 83.67
C ILE A 239 64.30 -33.02 84.40
N ALA A 240 64.17 -34.20 83.79
CA ALA A 240 64.63 -35.47 84.34
C ALA A 240 66.15 -35.49 84.49
N HIS A 241 66.90 -35.15 83.44
CA HIS A 241 68.36 -35.03 83.47
C HIS A 241 68.83 -33.96 84.48
N ALA A 242 68.12 -32.84 84.61
CA ALA A 242 68.44 -31.82 85.60
C ALA A 242 68.18 -32.29 87.05
N LYS A 243 67.15 -33.13 87.28
CA LYS A 243 66.91 -33.77 88.59
C LYS A 243 67.97 -34.83 88.90
N GLU A 244 68.35 -35.64 87.91
CA GLU A 244 69.41 -36.64 88.02
C GLU A 244 70.75 -35.99 88.40
N LEU A 245 71.18 -34.99 87.63
CA LEU A 245 72.40 -34.22 87.90
C LEU A 245 72.32 -33.43 89.23
N ALA A 246 71.14 -32.99 89.65
CA ALA A 246 70.96 -32.37 90.98
C ALA A 246 71.11 -33.38 92.13
N GLU A 247 70.66 -34.62 91.97
CA GLU A 247 70.89 -35.69 92.95
C GLU A 247 72.32 -36.24 92.89
N GLU A 248 72.98 -36.27 91.72
CA GLU A 248 74.43 -36.50 91.63
C GLU A 248 75.20 -35.43 92.42
N LEU A 249 74.92 -34.15 92.20
CA LEU A 249 75.50 -33.04 92.96
C LEU A 249 75.17 -33.13 94.45
N ARG A 250 73.99 -33.60 94.84
CA ARG A 250 73.60 -33.84 96.23
C ARG A 250 74.45 -34.96 96.86
N VAL A 251 74.63 -36.07 96.16
CA VAL A 251 75.45 -37.22 96.61
C VAL A 251 76.93 -36.82 96.67
N LEU A 252 77.42 -36.07 95.69
CA LEU A 252 78.81 -35.58 95.64
C LEU A 252 79.06 -34.55 96.76
N ARG A 253 78.13 -33.61 96.99
CA ARG A 253 78.15 -32.71 98.17
C ARG A 253 78.08 -33.48 99.49
N GLY A 254 77.27 -34.53 99.57
CA GLY A 254 77.21 -35.42 100.73
C GLY A 254 78.55 -36.12 101.00
N ARG A 255 79.21 -36.60 99.94
CA ARG A 255 80.56 -37.20 100.01
C ARG A 255 81.62 -36.19 100.43
N ILE A 256 81.60 -34.97 99.89
CA ILE A 256 82.50 -33.88 100.28
C ILE A 256 82.27 -33.47 101.75
N LEU A 257 81.01 -33.36 102.19
CA LEU A 257 80.70 -33.07 103.60
C LEU A 257 81.15 -34.20 104.53
N ALA A 258 81.02 -35.47 104.13
CA ALA A 258 81.55 -36.60 104.88
C ALA A 258 83.09 -36.60 104.91
N GLN A 259 83.76 -36.22 103.81
CA GLN A 259 85.22 -36.05 103.77
C GLN A 259 85.68 -34.88 104.65
N LEU A 260 84.99 -33.74 104.63
CA LEU A 260 85.29 -32.59 105.49
C LEU A 260 85.03 -32.90 106.98
N LEU A 261 84.00 -33.68 107.31
CA LEU A 261 83.78 -34.19 108.66
C LEU A 261 84.85 -35.20 109.08
N GLY A 262 85.31 -36.07 108.16
CA GLY A 262 86.43 -36.98 108.39
C GLY A 262 87.74 -36.24 108.67
N ILE A 263 88.08 -35.26 107.82
CA ILE A 263 89.25 -34.39 108.00
C ILE A 263 89.13 -33.57 109.29
N ARG A 264 87.93 -33.08 109.63
CA ARG A 264 87.70 -32.40 110.91
C ARG A 264 87.91 -33.33 112.10
N GLY A 265 87.40 -34.57 112.07
CA GLY A 265 87.65 -35.56 113.11
C GLY A 265 89.14 -35.95 113.21
N GLN A 266 89.87 -35.96 112.10
CA GLN A 266 91.31 -36.12 112.08
C GLN A 266 92.03 -34.91 112.72
N LEU A 267 91.57 -33.68 112.48
CA LEU A 267 92.12 -32.46 113.11
C LEU A 267 91.76 -32.34 114.60
N ASP A 268 90.53 -32.67 115.00
CA ASP A 268 90.08 -32.70 116.40
C ASP A 268 90.85 -33.75 117.23
N SER A 269 91.54 -34.71 116.60
CA SER A 269 92.44 -35.68 117.25
C SER A 269 93.90 -35.23 117.40
N VAL A 270 94.32 -34.15 116.72
CA VAL A 270 95.69 -33.61 116.80
C VAL A 270 96.09 -33.15 118.22
N PRO A 271 95.23 -32.47 119.01
CA PRO A 271 95.57 -32.07 120.38
C PRO A 271 95.89 -33.25 121.32
N ALA A 272 95.33 -34.43 121.06
CA ALA A 272 95.57 -35.63 121.86
C ALA A 272 96.90 -36.33 121.54
N MET A 273 97.38 -36.21 120.29
CA MET A 273 98.62 -36.87 119.82
C MET A 273 99.89 -36.00 119.99
N LEU A 274 99.75 -34.71 120.29
CA LEU A 274 100.88 -33.80 120.54
C LEU A 274 101.37 -33.78 121.99
N ALA A 275 100.74 -34.56 122.89
CA ALA A 275 101.11 -34.62 124.31
C ALA A 275 102.21 -35.67 124.64
N SER A 276 102.60 -36.52 123.68
CA SER A 276 103.41 -37.72 123.97
C SER A 276 104.56 -38.01 122.99
N VAL A 277 105.32 -36.98 122.58
CA VAL A 277 106.79 -37.01 122.42
C VAL A 277 107.27 -35.58 122.18
N ASN A 278 108.33 -35.16 122.89
CA ASN A 278 108.88 -33.80 122.84
C ASN A 278 110.39 -33.85 123.13
N ARG A 279 111.22 -33.50 122.12
CA ARG A 279 112.59 -32.94 122.24
C ARG A 279 113.29 -32.80 120.88
N GLU A 280 114.04 -31.70 120.73
CA GLU A 280 115.28 -31.50 119.94
C GLU A 280 115.25 -31.78 118.40
N SER A 281 115.83 -30.98 117.50
CA SER A 281 116.65 -29.73 117.57
C SER A 281 116.42 -28.88 116.29
N GLU A 282 116.14 -27.58 116.37
CA GLU A 282 117.11 -26.47 116.16
C GLU A 282 117.95 -26.52 114.85
N LEU A 283 117.78 -25.58 113.89
CA LEU A 283 118.60 -24.34 113.72
C LEU A 283 118.35 -23.57 112.38
N LEU A 284 118.30 -22.23 112.48
CA LEU A 284 118.67 -21.15 111.51
C LEU A 284 118.11 -21.02 110.05
N ASP A 285 117.53 -19.82 109.84
CA ASP A 285 117.70 -18.84 108.73
C ASP A 285 117.10 -19.02 107.31
N ALA A 286 117.00 -17.87 106.62
CA ALA A 286 116.45 -17.63 105.28
C ALA A 286 117.60 -17.22 104.29
N PRO A 287 117.39 -16.70 103.03
CA PRO A 287 116.14 -16.40 102.31
C PRO A 287 116.14 -16.71 100.77
N SER A 288 115.10 -16.19 100.09
CA SER A 288 115.13 -15.57 98.74
C SER A 288 114.38 -16.25 97.59
N ALA A 289 113.53 -15.45 96.91
CA ALA A 289 113.09 -15.65 95.52
C ALA A 289 114.13 -15.07 94.54
N PRO A 290 113.97 -15.24 93.21
CA PRO A 290 113.28 -14.26 92.34
C PRO A 290 112.46 -14.93 91.20
N ALA A 291 111.77 -14.27 90.26
CA ALA A 291 111.12 -12.94 90.13
C ALA A 291 110.09 -13.02 88.97
N ALA A 292 109.23 -12.00 88.80
CA ALA A 292 108.39 -11.80 87.60
C ALA A 292 109.18 -11.10 86.46
N PRO A 293 108.61 -10.83 85.26
CA PRO A 293 107.75 -9.64 85.13
C PRO A 293 106.64 -9.62 84.02
N ALA A 294 105.65 -8.75 84.26
CA ALA A 294 104.97 -7.80 83.35
C ALA A 294 104.10 -8.23 82.12
N ALA A 295 103.04 -7.44 81.93
CA ALA A 295 102.25 -7.21 80.70
C ALA A 295 102.75 -5.88 80.03
N PRO A 296 101.98 -4.90 79.46
CA PRO A 296 100.53 -4.73 79.19
C PRO A 296 100.21 -4.93 77.67
N THR A 297 99.54 -4.11 76.83
CA THR A 297 99.08 -2.69 76.79
C THR A 297 97.53 -2.55 76.74
N TYR A 298 97.02 -1.41 76.26
CA TYR A 298 95.61 -1.07 75.95
C TYR A 298 95.51 -0.59 74.48
N ASP A 299 94.30 -0.23 74.02
CA ASP A 299 93.87 1.14 73.61
C ASP A 299 92.38 1.04 73.12
N GLU A 300 91.42 1.84 73.62
CA GLU A 300 90.92 3.14 73.08
C GLU A 300 90.28 3.05 71.66
N ASP A 301 89.12 3.65 71.34
CA ASP A 301 87.99 4.21 72.14
C ASP A 301 86.76 4.44 71.21
N GLU A 302 85.71 5.15 71.67
CA GLU A 302 84.78 6.06 70.92
C GLU A 302 83.24 5.90 71.19
N TYR A 303 82.54 7.04 71.22
CA TYR A 303 81.08 7.24 71.42
C TYR A 303 80.44 7.86 70.16
N ASN A 304 79.14 7.62 69.88
CA ASN A 304 78.03 8.61 70.01
C ASN A 304 76.70 8.16 69.34
N GLU A 305 75.58 8.84 69.65
CA GLU A 305 74.23 8.72 69.05
C GLU A 305 73.94 9.87 68.02
N PRO A 306 72.71 10.16 67.51
CA PRO A 306 71.52 9.38 67.11
C PRO A 306 71.05 9.75 65.65
N ASN A 307 69.73 9.97 65.41
CA ASN A 307 69.05 10.45 64.16
C ASN A 307 68.92 9.39 63.01
N SER A 308 67.93 9.32 62.09
CA SER A 308 66.89 10.20 61.47
C SER A 308 67.43 11.31 60.54
N THR A 309 66.83 11.70 59.40
CA THR A 309 65.48 11.57 58.81
C THR A 309 65.55 11.35 57.27
N ASP A 310 64.39 11.25 56.59
CA ASP A 310 63.94 11.75 55.24
C ASP A 310 64.96 11.99 54.09
N GLU A 311 64.59 11.81 52.81
CA GLU A 311 64.10 12.82 51.82
C GLU A 311 64.07 12.08 50.44
N GLU A 312 63.25 12.31 49.39
CA GLU A 312 62.05 13.11 49.01
C GLU A 312 61.19 12.19 48.06
N LEU A 313 59.87 12.30 47.86
CA LEU A 313 59.03 13.30 47.15
C LEU A 313 59.38 13.60 45.67
N ASP A 314 58.44 13.32 44.75
CA ASP A 314 58.09 14.18 43.59
C ASP A 314 56.65 13.87 43.13
N ASP A 315 56.01 14.85 42.50
CA ASP A 315 54.56 14.99 42.31
C ASP A 315 53.92 14.09 41.23
N ARG A 316 52.62 13.79 41.42
CA ARG A 316 51.56 14.44 40.61
C ARG A 316 50.13 14.20 41.06
N ASP A 317 49.34 15.27 40.94
CA ASP A 317 47.89 15.21 40.84
C ASP A 317 47.46 14.39 39.61
N ASP A 318 46.30 13.74 39.70
CA ASP A 318 45.15 14.14 38.88
C ASP A 318 43.86 13.67 39.56
N ALA A 319 42.77 14.39 39.30
CA ALA A 319 41.47 14.18 39.93
C ALA A 319 40.36 13.85 38.90
N GLU A 320 39.12 13.95 39.36
CA GLU A 320 37.85 13.93 38.62
C GLU A 320 37.17 12.58 38.33
N GLU A 321 35.88 12.58 38.67
CA GLU A 321 34.88 11.63 38.21
C GLU A 321 34.43 12.01 36.78
N THR A 322 34.24 11.03 35.90
CA THR A 322 33.11 10.92 34.94
C THR A 322 33.33 9.64 34.11
N ASN A 323 32.40 8.69 34.06
CA ASN A 323 31.06 8.74 33.46
C ASN A 323 31.06 9.13 31.97
N THR A 324 31.17 8.13 31.09
CA THR A 324 30.06 7.72 30.22
C THR A 324 30.36 6.38 29.54
N ALA A 325 29.33 5.70 29.03
CA ALA A 325 29.48 4.50 28.21
C ALA A 325 29.22 4.85 26.73
N GLU A 326 30.22 4.68 25.87
CA GLU A 326 29.99 4.65 24.43
C GLU A 326 29.56 3.24 24.01
N ILE A 327 28.25 3.10 23.80
CA ILE A 327 27.68 1.94 23.12
C ILE A 327 27.77 2.22 21.61
N ASP A 328 28.61 1.47 20.89
CA ASP A 328 28.64 1.51 19.43
C ASP A 328 27.39 0.84 18.86
N THR A 329 26.34 1.65 18.67
CA THR A 329 25.12 1.28 17.98
C THR A 329 24.79 2.27 16.86
N ARG A 330 25.39 2.09 15.67
CA ARG A 330 24.85 2.72 14.44
C ARG A 330 24.99 1.96 13.12
N ALA A 331 24.87 0.63 13.15
CA ALA A 331 24.83 -0.22 11.95
C ALA A 331 23.48 -0.20 11.16
N VAL A 332 22.81 0.96 11.01
CA VAL A 332 21.40 1.02 10.54
C VAL A 332 21.15 1.96 9.34
N GLU A 333 21.98 2.98 9.09
CA GLU A 333 21.67 4.03 8.09
C GLU A 333 22.13 3.76 6.63
N GLN A 334 22.29 2.49 6.24
CA GLN A 334 22.59 2.09 4.84
C GLN A 334 21.46 1.29 4.15
N ARG A 335 20.19 1.50 4.52
CA ARG A 335 19.06 0.79 3.86
C ARG A 335 17.88 1.66 3.43
N ALA A 336 18.10 2.96 3.24
CA ALA A 336 17.06 3.95 2.88
C ALA A 336 17.23 4.62 1.50
N GLN A 337 18.12 4.10 0.62
CA GLN A 337 18.37 4.67 -0.72
C GLN A 337 18.37 3.64 -1.86
N SER A 338 17.53 2.60 -1.76
CA SER A 338 17.36 1.60 -2.84
C SER A 338 15.91 1.15 -3.04
N ARG A 339 14.95 2.07 -2.85
CA ARG A 339 13.54 1.94 -3.28
C ARG A 339 12.83 3.30 -3.38
N ASN A 340 13.06 3.97 -4.50
CA ASN A 340 12.18 4.90 -5.20
C ASN A 340 12.60 4.88 -6.68
#